data_AF-A0A9E0LW14-F1
#
_entry.id   AF-A0A9E0LW14-F1
#
_cell.length_a   1.000
_cell.length_b   1.000
_cell.length_c   1.000
_cell.angle_alpha   90.00
_cell.angle_beta   90.00
_cell.angle_gamma   90.00
#
_symmetry.space_group_name_H-M   'P 1'
#
loop_
_entity.id
_entity.type
_entity.pdbx_description
1 polymer ?
#
loop_
_entity_poly.entity_id
_entity_poly.type
_entity_poly.pdbx_seq_one_letter_code
_entity_poly.pdbx_strand_id
1 'polypeptide(L)'
;MRIKVVRDVLEDGTSAMLIRQGADALIMVDSAQTKARQRFSIAHEIGHFQLHRELVFVDKQPARVNFRNADSSLAQDPREIEANGFAAALLMPAAWVYAAVEKLRTSKRRPSEEQLVISLATTFAVSEPAIRYRLLNLGLISSF
;
A
#
# COMPACT_ATOMS: atom_id res chain seq x y z
N MET A 1 22.11 4.53 3.43
CA MET A 1 20.90 4.11 2.70
C MET A 1 20.15 5.36 2.29
N ARG A 2 20.15 5.66 0.99
CA ARG A 2 19.42 6.77 0.39
C ARG A 2 18.50 6.20 -0.69
N ILE A 3 17.21 6.49 -0.57
CA ILE A 3 16.23 6.17 -1.60
C ILE A 3 15.82 7.47 -2.28
N LYS A 4 16.06 7.59 -3.58
CA LYS A 4 15.59 8.69 -4.42
C LYS A 4 14.27 8.29 -5.05
N VAL A 5 13.29 9.19 -5.04
CA VAL A 5 12.00 8.98 -5.71
C VAL A 5 11.87 9.94 -6.88
N VAL A 6 11.59 9.42 -8.07
CA VAL A 6 11.31 10.18 -9.29
C VAL A 6 9.88 9.86 -9.74
N ARG A 7 9.15 10.88 -10.19
CA ARG A 7 7.80 10.76 -10.73
C ARG A 7 7.86 11.10 -12.20
N ASP A 8 7.50 10.16 -13.06
CA ASP A 8 7.51 10.36 -14.51
C ASP A 8 6.41 9.53 -15.15
N VAL A 9 6.11 9.75 -16.43
CA VAL A 9 5.22 8.86 -17.20
C VAL A 9 5.99 7.56 -17.46
N LEU A 10 5.43 6.44 -17.02
CA LEU A 10 5.99 5.11 -17.27
C LEU A 10 5.26 4.43 -18.42
N GLU A 11 5.84 3.34 -18.95
CA GLU A 11 5.17 2.52 -19.97
C GLU A 11 3.82 2.00 -19.47
N ASP A 12 2.86 1.84 -20.39
CA ASP A 12 1.51 1.43 -20.05
C ASP A 12 1.49 0.12 -19.24
N GLY A 13 0.73 0.13 -18.16
CA GLY A 13 0.69 -0.95 -17.16
C GLY A 13 1.74 -0.89 -16.06
N THR A 14 2.79 -0.06 -16.14
CA THR A 14 3.82 0.00 -15.08
C THR A 14 3.48 1.05 -14.02
N SER A 15 3.39 0.64 -12.76
CA SER A 15 3.10 1.56 -11.65
C SER A 15 4.32 2.15 -11.02
N ALA A 16 5.34 1.31 -10.82
CA ALA A 16 6.58 1.70 -10.21
C ALA A 16 7.70 0.75 -10.62
N MET A 17 8.92 1.23 -10.44
CA MET A 17 10.15 0.46 -10.65
C MET A 17 11.12 0.78 -9.54
N LEU A 18 11.81 -0.24 -9.04
CA LEU A 18 12.91 -0.13 -8.11
C LEU A 18 14.22 -0.53 -8.81
N ILE A 19 15.18 0.38 -8.77
CA ILE A 19 16.55 0.16 -9.26
C ILE A 19 17.49 0.28 -8.07
N ARG A 20 18.20 -0.81 -7.75
CA ARG A 20 19.18 -0.84 -6.65
C ARG A 20 20.58 -0.49 -7.17
N GLN A 21 21.28 0.38 -6.44
CA GLN A 21 22.71 0.66 -6.62
C GLN A 21 23.43 0.48 -5.29
N GLY A 22 23.89 -0.75 -5.02
CA GLY A 22 24.52 -1.09 -3.75
C GLY A 22 23.59 -0.86 -2.55
N ALA A 23 23.97 0.07 -1.67
CA ALA A 23 23.21 0.41 -0.47
C ALA A 23 22.13 1.50 -0.68
N ASP A 24 22.02 2.02 -1.91
CA ASP A 24 21.07 3.05 -2.31
C ASP A 24 20.08 2.53 -3.36
N ALA A 25 19.00 3.26 -3.59
CA ALA A 25 18.00 2.92 -4.58
C ALA A 25 17.34 4.13 -5.24
N LEU A 26 16.86 3.91 -6.46
CA LEU A 26 15.96 4.79 -7.18
C LEU A 26 14.60 4.10 -7.31
N ILE A 27 13.55 4.78 -6.86
CA ILE A 27 12.17 4.41 -7.13
C ILE A 27 11.63 5.36 -8.19
N MET A 28 11.17 4.81 -9.31
CA MET A 28 10.38 5.54 -10.30
C MET A 28 8.92 5.17 -10.08
N VAL A 29 8.03 6.15 -10.09
CA VAL A 29 6.58 5.92 -9.93
C VAL A 29 5.82 6.67 -11.01
N ASP A 30 4.79 6.03 -11.54
CA ASP A 30 3.97 6.59 -12.60
C ASP A 30 3.24 7.86 -12.10
N SER A 31 3.58 8.98 -12.74
CA SER A 31 3.06 10.30 -12.44
C SER A 31 1.57 10.44 -12.77
N ALA A 32 1.04 9.62 -13.68
CA ALA A 32 -0.37 9.62 -14.07
C ALA A 32 -1.29 9.00 -13.00
N GLN A 33 -0.74 8.25 -12.04
CA GLN A 33 -1.52 7.65 -10.96
C GLN A 33 -1.97 8.68 -9.92
N THR A 34 -3.07 8.39 -9.21
CA THR A 34 -3.52 9.23 -8.08
C THR A 34 -2.44 9.30 -6.99
N LYS A 35 -2.43 10.38 -6.20
CA LYS A 35 -1.44 10.54 -5.11
C LYS A 35 -1.47 9.41 -4.09
N ALA A 36 -2.65 8.88 -3.79
CA ALA A 36 -2.81 7.71 -2.92
C ALA A 36 -2.15 6.46 -3.51
N ARG A 37 -2.31 6.21 -4.82
CA ARG A 37 -1.65 5.10 -5.52
C ARG A 37 -0.14 5.29 -5.56
N GLN A 38 0.35 6.48 -5.97
CA GLN A 38 1.79 6.78 -5.96
C GLN A 38 2.40 6.52 -4.58
N ARG A 39 1.72 6.95 -3.51
CA ARG A 39 2.20 6.77 -2.13
C ARG A 39 2.24 5.30 -1.72
N PHE A 40 1.26 4.51 -2.15
CA PHE A 40 1.27 3.06 -1.93
C PHE A 40 2.37 2.36 -2.75
N SER A 41 2.52 2.65 -4.04
CA SER A 41 3.57 2.07 -4.88
C SER A 41 4.97 2.39 -4.34
N ILE A 42 5.22 3.63 -3.90
CA ILE A 42 6.49 3.99 -3.26
C ILE A 42 6.71 3.16 -1.99
N ALA A 43 5.70 3.01 -1.13
CA ALA A 43 5.82 2.22 0.09
C ALA A 43 6.04 0.72 -0.19
N HIS A 44 5.42 0.21 -1.26
CA HIS A 44 5.60 -1.15 -1.76
C HIS A 44 7.04 -1.36 -2.24
N GLU A 45 7.58 -0.48 -3.07
CA GLU A 45 8.97 -0.55 -3.53
C GLU A 45 9.99 -0.38 -2.39
N ILE A 46 9.68 0.41 -1.35
CA ILE A 46 10.50 0.44 -0.12
C ILE A 46 10.47 -0.94 0.58
N GLY A 47 9.31 -1.60 0.60
CA GLY A 47 9.18 -2.97 1.08
C GLY A 47 10.07 -3.94 0.31
N HIS A 48 10.03 -3.90 -1.02
CA HIS A 48 10.94 -4.67 -1.87
C HIS A 48 12.41 -4.37 -1.59
N PHE A 49 12.75 -3.10 -1.44
CA PHE A 49 14.12 -2.70 -1.15
C PHE A 49 14.62 -3.25 0.21
N GLN A 50 13.74 -3.22 1.22
CA GLN A 50 14.08 -3.57 2.60
C GLN A 50 14.12 -5.08 2.84
N LEU A 51 13.14 -5.80 2.29
CA LEU A 51 12.92 -7.23 2.55
C LEU A 51 13.67 -8.12 1.57
N HIS A 52 13.85 -7.66 0.32
CA HIS A 52 14.39 -8.49 -0.77
C HIS A 52 15.72 -7.95 -1.30
N ARG A 53 16.43 -8.78 -2.09
CA ARG A 53 17.82 -8.49 -2.54
C ARG A 53 17.96 -8.25 -4.05
N GLU A 54 16.84 -8.02 -4.73
CA GLU A 54 16.82 -7.90 -6.19
C GLU A 54 17.51 -6.61 -6.66
N LEU A 55 18.20 -6.70 -7.80
CA LEU A 55 18.91 -5.57 -8.39
C LEU A 55 17.96 -4.61 -9.11
N VAL A 56 16.97 -5.17 -9.82
CA VAL A 56 15.93 -4.43 -10.53
C VAL A 56 14.61 -5.14 -10.30
N PHE A 57 13.60 -4.39 -9.90
CA PHE A 57 12.23 -4.87 -9.75
C PHE A 57 11.28 -3.91 -10.49
N VAL A 58 10.30 -4.47 -11.19
CA VAL A 58 9.36 -3.71 -12.04
C VAL A 58 7.95 -4.16 -11.70
N ASP A 59 7.18 -3.27 -11.08
CA ASP A 59 5.77 -3.50 -10.82
C ASP A 59 4.94 -3.15 -12.07
N LYS A 60 4.61 -4.20 -12.83
CA LYS A 60 3.77 -4.15 -14.04
C LYS A 60 2.27 -4.20 -13.76
N GLN A 61 1.85 -4.12 -12.50
CA GLN A 61 0.44 -3.99 -12.16
C GLN A 61 0.20 -2.70 -11.38
N PRO A 62 -1.01 -2.10 -11.43
CA PRO A 62 -1.41 -1.12 -10.43
C PRO A 62 -1.18 -1.73 -9.06
N ALA A 63 -0.45 -1.02 -8.18
CA ALA A 63 -0.27 -1.39 -6.77
C ALA A 63 -1.65 -1.53 -6.12
N ARG A 64 -2.22 -2.72 -6.29
CA ARG A 64 -3.53 -3.13 -5.87
C ARG A 64 -3.27 -3.93 -4.62
N VAL A 65 -3.88 -3.49 -3.54
CA VAL A 65 -4.06 -4.37 -2.42
C VAL A 65 -4.93 -5.51 -2.95
N ASN A 66 -4.35 -6.70 -3.14
CA ASN A 66 -5.02 -7.80 -3.83
C ASN A 66 -6.03 -8.43 -2.86
N PHE A 67 -7.31 -8.14 -3.08
CA PHE A 67 -8.40 -8.46 -2.13
C PHE A 67 -8.86 -9.91 -2.13
N ARG A 68 -8.51 -10.66 -3.15
CA ARG A 68 -8.90 -12.06 -3.44
C ARG A 68 -8.76 -12.18 -4.95
N ASN A 69 -7.78 -12.92 -5.43
CA ASN A 69 -7.78 -13.62 -6.71
C ASN A 69 -6.46 -14.38 -6.79
N ALA A 70 -6.55 -15.69 -6.53
CA ALA A 70 -5.43 -16.63 -6.60
C ALA A 70 -5.03 -16.97 -8.06
N ASP A 71 -5.61 -16.27 -9.04
CA ASP A 71 -5.56 -16.65 -10.47
C ASP A 71 -4.57 -15.82 -11.30
N SER A 72 -3.84 -14.87 -10.71
CA SER A 72 -2.61 -14.39 -11.34
C SER A 72 -1.42 -15.08 -10.68
N SER A 73 -0.49 -15.59 -11.49
CA SER A 73 0.75 -16.21 -11.03
C SER A 73 1.60 -15.28 -10.14
N LEU A 74 1.34 -13.97 -10.16
CA LEU A 74 1.94 -12.94 -9.32
C LEU A 74 1.19 -12.71 -7.98
N ALA A 75 -0.10 -13.06 -7.88
CA ALA A 75 -0.86 -12.96 -6.63
C ALA A 75 -0.48 -14.02 -5.58
N GLN A 76 0.34 -15.01 -5.97
CA GLN A 76 0.90 -16.02 -5.08
C GLN A 76 2.37 -15.78 -4.73
N ASP A 77 3.03 -14.75 -5.29
CA ASP A 77 4.42 -14.49 -4.97
C ASP A 77 4.53 -13.99 -3.52
N PRO A 78 5.19 -14.74 -2.62
CA PRO A 78 5.32 -14.34 -1.22
C PRO A 78 5.97 -12.96 -1.09
N ARG A 79 6.85 -12.58 -2.01
CA ARG A 79 7.54 -11.29 -2.00
C ARG A 79 6.58 -10.12 -2.21
N GLU A 80 5.63 -10.26 -3.13
CA GLU A 80 4.58 -9.27 -3.39
C GLU A 80 3.64 -9.14 -2.20
N ILE A 81 3.30 -10.26 -1.56
CA ILE A 81 2.47 -10.29 -0.35
C ILE A 81 3.19 -9.57 0.79
N GLU A 82 4.48 -9.86 0.98
CA GLU A 82 5.32 -9.22 1.99
C GLU A 82 5.50 -7.72 1.74
N ALA A 83 5.78 -7.31 0.49
CA ALA A 83 5.91 -5.91 0.10
C ALA A 83 4.59 -5.14 0.28
N ASN A 84 3.45 -5.74 -0.07
CA ASN A 84 2.13 -5.16 0.19
C ASN A 84 1.82 -5.05 1.69
N GLY A 85 2.17 -6.07 2.47
CA GLY A 85 2.04 -6.06 3.93
C GLY A 85 2.90 -4.96 4.56
N PHE A 86 4.14 -4.81 4.09
CA PHE A 86 5.05 -3.75 4.49
C PHE A 86 4.48 -2.37 4.16
N ALA A 87 4.02 -2.15 2.92
CA ALA A 87 3.43 -0.90 2.48
C ALA A 87 2.21 -0.51 3.34
N ALA A 88 1.32 -1.47 3.59
CA ALA A 88 0.16 -1.26 4.44
C ALA A 88 0.56 -0.92 5.88
N ALA A 89 1.57 -1.59 6.45
CA ALA A 89 2.07 -1.31 7.79
C ALA A 89 2.77 0.05 7.91
N LEU A 90 3.52 0.45 6.88
CA LEU A 90 4.22 1.74 6.82
C LEU A 90 3.22 2.90 6.70
N LEU A 91 2.22 2.77 5.83
CA LEU A 91 1.24 3.83 5.59
C LEU A 91 0.12 3.88 6.63
N MET A 92 -0.20 2.73 7.23
CA MET A 92 -1.27 2.57 8.22
C MET A 92 -0.76 1.77 9.43
N PRO A 93 0.09 2.37 10.28
CA PRO A 93 0.63 1.70 11.46
C PRO A 93 -0.50 1.18 12.37
N ALA A 94 -0.39 -0.04 12.86
CA ALA A 94 -1.47 -0.72 13.57
C ALA A 94 -1.99 0.11 14.76
N ALA A 95 -1.09 0.62 15.60
CA ALA A 95 -1.44 1.47 16.74
C ALA A 95 -2.26 2.71 16.34
N TRP A 96 -1.93 3.32 15.20
CA TRP A 96 -2.64 4.50 14.71
C TRP A 96 -4.01 4.14 14.15
N VAL A 97 -4.13 3.01 13.44
CA VAL A 97 -5.40 2.51 12.95
C VAL A 97 -6.32 2.15 14.12
N TYR A 98 -5.82 1.44 15.13
CA TYR A 98 -6.58 1.14 16.35
C TYR A 98 -7.09 2.42 17.03
N ALA A 99 -6.21 3.39 17.27
CA ALA A 99 -6.60 4.65 17.90
C ALA A 99 -7.65 5.44 17.08
N ALA A 100 -7.49 5.47 15.75
CA ALA A 100 -8.42 6.17 14.86
C ALA A 100 -9.80 5.48 14.83
N VAL A 101 -9.83 4.14 14.81
CA VAL A 101 -11.07 3.36 14.88
C VAL A 101 -11.78 3.55 16.21
N GLU A 102 -11.04 3.49 17.32
CA GLU A 102 -11.59 3.70 18.67
C GLU A 102 -12.24 5.10 18.78
N LYS A 103 -11.52 6.14 18.35
CA LYS A 103 -12.02 7.52 18.32
C LYS A 103 -13.32 7.68 17.52
N LEU A 104 -13.43 7.00 16.37
CA LEU A 104 -14.63 7.06 15.54
C LEU A 104 -15.79 6.28 16.17
N ARG A 105 -15.53 5.10 16.75
CA ARG A 105 -16.55 4.24 17.37
C ARG A 105 -17.14 4.82 18.65
N THR A 106 -16.34 5.56 19.43
CA THR A 106 -16.77 6.23 20.66
C THR A 106 -17.36 7.62 20.44
N SER A 107 -17.38 8.10 19.20
CA SER A 107 -17.99 9.39 18.88
C SER A 107 -19.50 9.40 19.13
N LYS A 108 -20.07 10.57 19.45
CA LYS A 108 -21.52 10.74 19.73
C LYS A 108 -22.42 10.18 18.62
N ARG A 109 -21.93 10.18 17.39
CA ARG A 109 -22.61 9.60 16.23
C ARG A 109 -21.71 8.52 15.64
N ARG A 110 -21.84 7.31 16.18
CA ARG A 110 -21.10 6.13 15.69
C ARG A 110 -21.33 5.96 14.17
N PRO A 111 -20.26 5.99 13.36
CA PRO A 111 -20.39 5.84 11.92
C PRO A 111 -20.79 4.42 11.53
N SER A 112 -21.42 4.25 10.36
CA SER A 112 -21.49 2.95 9.70
C SER A 112 -20.08 2.46 9.34
N GLU A 113 -19.93 1.18 9.02
CA GLU A 113 -18.65 0.63 8.56
C GLU A 113 -18.13 1.36 7.31
N GLU A 114 -19.02 1.68 6.36
CA GLU A 114 -18.67 2.43 5.16
C GLU A 114 -18.16 3.84 5.48
N GLN A 115 -18.85 4.55 6.36
CA GLN A 115 -18.41 5.88 6.80
C GLN A 115 -17.08 5.84 7.53
N LEU A 116 -16.82 4.77 8.30
CA LEU A 116 -15.54 4.53 8.95
C LEU A 116 -14.43 4.30 7.93
N VAL A 117 -14.66 3.47 6.90
CA VAL A 117 -13.72 3.23 5.80
C VAL A 117 -13.36 4.52 5.07
N ILE A 118 -14.36 5.31 4.66
CA ILE A 118 -14.16 6.60 3.97
C ILE A 118 -13.36 7.57 4.85
N SER A 119 -13.71 7.67 6.14
CA SER A 119 -13.03 8.55 7.10
C SER A 119 -11.57 8.17 7.29
N LEU A 120 -11.28 6.88 7.41
CA LEU A 120 -9.93 6.38 7.62
C LEU A 120 -9.10 6.43 6.32
N ALA A 121 -9.68 6.16 5.16
CA ALA A 121 -9.01 6.33 3.86
C ALA A 121 -8.50 7.76 3.70
N THR A 122 -9.35 8.74 4.03
CA THR A 122 -9.00 10.16 4.06
C THR A 122 -7.89 10.43 5.08
N THR A 123 -8.05 9.96 6.32
CA THR A 123 -7.09 10.17 7.42
C THR A 123 -5.69 9.66 7.09
N PHE A 124 -5.61 8.46 6.51
CA PHE A 124 -4.34 7.83 6.17
C PHE A 124 -3.85 8.17 4.76
N ALA A 125 -4.59 8.97 3.99
CA ALA A 125 -4.29 9.30 2.59
C ALA A 125 -4.00 8.06 1.73
N VAL A 126 -4.89 7.07 1.82
CA VAL A 126 -4.87 5.82 1.06
C VAL A 126 -6.21 5.61 0.37
N SER A 127 -6.31 4.61 -0.50
CA SER A 127 -7.60 4.25 -1.11
C SER A 127 -8.51 3.52 -0.11
N GLU A 128 -9.82 3.63 -0.28
CA GLU A 128 -10.82 2.89 0.51
C GLU A 128 -10.57 1.37 0.52
N PRO A 129 -10.23 0.73 -0.61
CA PRO A 129 -9.85 -0.67 -0.57
C PRO A 129 -8.64 -0.90 0.35
N ALA A 130 -7.56 -0.11 0.24
CA ALA A 130 -6.34 -0.34 1.02
C ALA A 130 -6.58 -0.28 2.54
N ILE A 131 -7.37 0.69 3.02
CA ILE A 131 -7.72 0.75 4.43
C ILE A 131 -8.67 -0.39 4.83
N ARG A 132 -9.61 -0.81 3.96
CA ARG A 132 -10.49 -1.96 4.23
C ARG A 132 -9.68 -3.24 4.43
N TYR A 133 -8.68 -3.49 3.58
CA TYR A 133 -7.74 -4.60 3.75
C TYR A 133 -7.03 -4.53 5.11
N ARG A 134 -6.55 -3.34 5.46
CA ARG A 134 -5.82 -3.14 6.70
C ARG A 134 -6.70 -3.40 7.90
N LEU A 135 -7.96 -2.97 7.87
CA LEU A 135 -8.94 -3.24 8.92
C LEU A 135 -9.25 -4.74 9.04
N LEU A 136 -9.42 -5.46 7.91
CA LEU A 136 -9.60 -6.90 7.91
C LEU A 136 -8.40 -7.63 8.54
N ASN A 137 -7.18 -7.31 8.10
CA ASN A 137 -5.96 -7.93 8.62
C ASN A 137 -5.71 -7.64 10.11
N LEU A 138 -6.21 -6.51 10.61
CA LEU A 138 -6.14 -6.15 12.03
C LEU A 138 -7.32 -6.70 12.86
N GLY A 139 -8.25 -7.43 12.24
CA GLY A 139 -9.44 -7.99 12.90
C GLY A 139 -10.45 -6.93 13.33
N LEU A 140 -10.44 -5.76 12.69
CA LEU A 140 -11.29 -4.62 13.06
C LEU A 140 -12.64 -4.61 12.34
N ILE A 141 -12.74 -5.33 11.23
CA ILE A 141 -13.98 -5.63 10.49
C ILE A 141 -13.92 -7.10 10.04
N SER A 142 -15.07 -7.70 9.73
CA SER A 142 -15.19 -9.13 9.42
C SER A 142 -15.53 -9.46 7.96
N SER A 143 -15.87 -8.45 7.16
CA SER A 143 -16.30 -8.63 5.77
C SER A 143 -15.84 -7.49 4.88
N PHE A 144 -15.87 -7.74 3.57
CA PHE A 144 -15.59 -6.75 2.55
C PHE A 144 -16.85 -5.95 2.21
#